data_AF-A0A7Z9CAI4-F1
#
_entry.id   AF-A0A7Z9CAI4-F1
#
_cell.length_a   1.000
_cell.length_b   1.000
_cell.length_c   1.000
_cell.angle_alpha   90.00
_cell.angle_beta   90.00
_cell.angle_gamma   90.00
#
_symmetry.space_group_name_H-M   'P 1'
#
loop_
_entity.id
_entity.type
_entity.pdbx_description
1 polymer ?
#
loop_
_entity_poly.entity_id
_entity_poly.type
_entity_poly.pdbx_seq_one_letter_code
_entity_poly.pdbx_strand_id
1 'polypeptide(L)' 'MESKFNIGQRVWVSPQLTGKPDWVEATVTEIEQNPFIGIVIEVKTDNDELFFEKEDMFKPVEEEELCRL' A
#
# COMPACT_ATOMS: atom_id res chain seq x y z
N MET A 1 -9.12 9.62 12.02
CA MET A 1 -8.85 8.20 11.78
C MET A 1 -7.35 8.08 11.59
N GLU A 2 -6.73 7.07 12.17
CA GLU A 2 -5.31 6.77 11.97
C GLU A 2 -5.18 5.66 10.93
N SER A 3 -4.15 5.72 10.10
CA SER A 3 -3.88 4.67 9.12
C SER A 3 -3.41 3.40 9.82
N LYS A 4 -3.71 2.24 9.24
CA LYS A 4 -3.11 0.96 9.64
C LYS A 4 -1.65 0.81 9.15
N PHE A 5 -1.16 1.74 8.34
CA PHE A 5 0.19 1.76 7.80
C PHE A 5 1.03 2.90 8.37
N ASN A 6 2.35 2.77 8.25
CA ASN A 6 3.33 3.81 8.62
C ASN A 6 4.22 4.19 7.44
N ILE A 7 4.68 5.45 7.40
CA ILE A 7 5.71 5.88 6.43
C ILE A 7 6.96 5.01 6.62
N GLY A 8 7.53 4.53 5.52
CA GLY A 8 8.67 3.61 5.49
C GLY A 8 8.30 2.13 5.58
N GLN A 9 7.03 1.78 5.81
CA GLN A 9 6.58 0.39 5.83
C GLN A 9 6.58 -0.23 4.43
N ARG A 10 7.01 -1.50 4.33
CA ARG A 10 6.85 -2.30 3.10
C ARG A 10 5.44 -2.88 3.01
N VAL A 11 4.84 -2.71 1.83
CA VAL A 11 3.49 -3.16 1.53
C VAL A 11 3.42 -3.80 0.15
N TRP A 12 2.47 -4.70 -0.02
CA TRP A 12 2.03 -5.21 -1.31
C TRP A 12 0.98 -4.27 -1.90
N VAL A 13 1.17 -3.87 -3.15
CA VAL A 13 0.26 -3.04 -3.95
C VAL A 13 -0.59 -3.92 -4.85
N SER A 14 -1.92 -3.70 -4.82
CA SER A 14 -2.90 -4.51 -5.54
C SER A 14 -2.63 -4.55 -7.06
N PRO A 15 -2.73 -5.72 -7.71
CA PRO A 15 -2.80 -5.87 -9.17
C PRO A 15 -3.78 -4.91 -9.86
N GLN A 16 -4.90 -4.60 -9.21
CA GLN A 16 -5.90 -3.69 -9.75
C GLN A 16 -5.40 -2.24 -9.85
N LEU A 17 -4.55 -1.82 -8.91
CA LEU A 17 -3.95 -0.48 -8.92
C LEU A 17 -2.78 -0.39 -9.89
N THR A 18 -1.96 -1.45 -9.94
CA THR A 18 -0.74 -1.48 -10.76
C THR A 18 -0.98 -1.88 -12.22
N GLY A 19 -2.09 -2.56 -12.51
CA GLY A 19 -2.36 -3.18 -13.81
C GLY A 19 -1.47 -4.41 -14.10
N LYS A 20 -0.70 -4.89 -13.11
CA LYS A 20 0.20 -6.05 -13.23
C LYS A 20 -0.53 -7.34 -12.81
N PRO A 21 -0.09 -8.53 -13.25
CA PRO A 21 -0.75 -9.79 -12.87
C PRO A 21 -0.61 -10.13 -11.39
N ASP A 22 0.52 -9.75 -10.78
CA ASP A 22 0.88 -10.07 -9.41
C ASP A 22 0.93 -8.82 -8.53
N TRP A 23 0.88 -9.04 -7.21
CA TRP A 23 1.12 -7.97 -6.24
C TRP A 23 2.56 -7.47 -6.37
N VAL A 24 2.73 -6.17 -6.20
CA VAL A 24 4.04 -5.51 -6.33
C VAL A 24 4.44 -4.96 -4.97
N GLU A 25 5.68 -5.19 -4.53
CA GLU A 25 6.15 -4.55 -3.31
C GLU A 25 6.44 -3.07 -3.54
N ALA A 26 6.12 -2.26 -2.53
CA ALA A 26 6.44 -0.85 -2.47
C ALA A 26 6.67 -0.41 -1.03
N THR A 27 7.23 0.78 -0.86
CA THR A 27 7.44 1.42 0.43
C THR A 27 6.49 2.61 0.57
N VAL A 28 5.80 2.73 1.70
CA VAL A 28 4.94 3.89 1.99
C VAL A 28 5.80 5.15 2.08
N THR A 29 5.50 6.15 1.26
CA THR A 29 6.20 7.44 1.21
C THR A 29 5.39 8.56 1.89
N GLU A 30 4.07 8.50 1.80
CA GLU A 30 3.19 9.51 2.38
C GLU A 30 1.85 8.91 2.84
N ILE A 31 1.25 9.53 3.86
CA ILE A 31 -0.09 9.21 4.37
C ILE A 31 -0.84 10.53 4.51
N GLU A 32 -1.80 10.75 3.62
CA GLU A 32 -2.60 11.97 3.56
C GLU A 32 -3.99 11.74 4.19
N GLN A 33 -4.47 12.69 5.00
CA GLN A 33 -5.89 12.75 5.38
C GLN A 33 -6.66 13.63 4.40
N ASN A 34 -7.15 13.01 3.33
CA ASN A 34 -7.96 13.69 2.33
C ASN A 34 -9.36 14.00 2.89
N PRO A 35 -9.84 15.26 2.81
CA PRO A 35 -11.11 15.67 3.43
C PRO A 35 -12.36 15.07 2.77
N PHE A 36 -12.25 14.51 1.56
CA PHE A 36 -13.39 13.93 0.83
C PHE A 36 -13.38 12.40 0.87
N ILE A 37 -12.19 11.82 0.72
CA ILE A 37 -12.02 10.38 0.47
C ILE A 37 -11.54 9.63 1.73
N GLY A 38 -11.01 10.33 2.72
CA GLY A 38 -10.42 9.74 3.92
C GLY A 38 -8.91 9.56 3.77
N ILE A 39 -8.36 8.49 4.32
CA ILE A 39 -6.91 8.23 4.28
C ILE A 39 -6.51 7.79 2.88
N VAL A 40 -5.49 8.45 2.32
CA VAL A 40 -4.82 8.08 1.07
C VAL A 40 -3.36 7.75 1.38
N ILE A 41 -2.88 6.64 0.84
CA ILE A 41 -1.52 6.15 1.01
C ILE A 41 -0.78 6.33 -0.30
N GLU A 42 0.38 6.98 -0.27
CA GLU A 42 1.33 6.98 -1.37
C GLU A 42 2.42 5.95 -1.11
N VAL A 43 2.79 5.19 -2.14
CA VAL A 43 3.87 4.21 -2.10
C VAL A 43 4.78 4.36 -3.31
N LYS A 44 6.04 3.96 -3.13
CA LYS A 44 7.05 3.92 -4.18
C LYS A 44 7.67 2.55 -4.30
N THR A 45 7.71 1.99 -5.51
CA THR A 45 8.39 0.71 -5.79
C THR A 45 9.90 0.89 -5.87
N ASP A 46 10.65 -0.20 -5.81
CA ASP A 46 12.11 -0.19 -5.94
C ASP A 46 12.59 0.22 -7.35
N ASN A 47 11.68 0.21 -8.34
CA ASN A 47 11.91 0.69 -9.71
C ASN A 47 11.41 2.14 -9.92
N ASP A 48 11.21 2.90 -8.84
CA ASP A 48 10.76 4.29 -8.84
C ASP A 48 9.33 4.54 -9.39
N GLU A 49 8.48 3.51 -9.50
CA GLU A 49 7.06 3.68 -9.83
C GLU A 49 6.30 4.19 -8.59
N LEU A 50 5.44 5.19 -8.77
CA LEU A 50 4.60 5.77 -7.71
C LEU A 50 3.15 5.33 -7.88
N PHE A 51 2.53 4.94 -6.77
CA PHE A 51 1.10 4.61 -6.69
C PHE A 51 0.49 5.29 -5.47
N PHE A 52 -0.78 5.69 -5.58
CA PHE A 52 -1.55 6.19 -4.45
C PHE A 52 -3.00 5.72 -4.53
N GLU A 53 -3.56 5.32 -3.39
CA GLU A 53 -4.99 5.03 -3.27
C GLU A 53 -5.39 4.91 -1.79
N LYS A 54 -6.64 4.51 -1.51
CA LYS A 54 -7.09 4.12 -0.18
C LYS A 54 -6.37 2.87 0.34
N GLU A 55 -6.43 2.72 1.66
CA GLU A 55 -5.76 1.65 2.42
C GLU A 55 -6.15 0.22 2.05
N ASP A 56 -7.27 0.00 1.33
CA ASP A 56 -7.74 -1.32 0.90
C ASP A 56 -7.00 -1.85 -0.34
N MET A 57 -6.29 -0.99 -1.07
CA MET A 57 -5.45 -1.38 -2.20
C MET A 57 -4.06 -1.88 -1.78
N PHE A 58 -3.76 -1.87 -0.47
CA PHE A 58 -2.47 -2.24 0.08
C PHE A 58 -2.61 -3.32 1.16
N LYS A 59 -1.58 -4.15 1.30
CA LYS A 59 -1.45 -5.15 2.37
C LYS A 59 -0.04 -5.09 2.99
N PRO A 60 0.13 -5.32 4.29
CA PRO A 60 1.46 -5.46 4.86
C PRO A 60 2.17 -6.68 4.28
N VAL A 61 3.49 -6.60 4.06
CA VAL A 61 4.27 -7.75 3.57
C VAL A 61 4.29 -8.90 4.59
N GLU A 62 4.13 -8.60 5.88
CA GLU A 62 4.16 -9.58 6.98
C GLU A 62 2.88 -10.44 7.13
N GLU A 63 1.78 -10.15 6.42
CA GLU A 63 0.51 -10.90 6.56
C GLU A 63 0.52 -12.31 5.92
N GLU A 64 1.62 -12.73 5.29
CA GLU A 64 1.76 -14.07 4.70
C GLU A 64 1.89 -15.21 5.73
N GLU A 65 2.03 -14.91 7.02
CA GLU A 65 2.14 -15.94 8.07
C GLU A 65 0.78 -16.48 8.56
N LEU A 66 -0.35 -15.80 8.30
CA LEU A 66 -1.66 -16.21 8.85
C LEU A 66 -2.44 -17.23 8.00
N CYS A 67 -2.11 -17.38 6.71
CA CYS A 67 -2.78 -18.34 5.82
C CYS A 67 -2.02 -19.68 5.65
N ARG A 68 -0.98 -19.94 6.46
CA ARG A 68 -0.21 -21.20 6.45
C ARG A 68 -0.44 -22.09 7.68
N LEU A 69 -1.42 -21.77 8.53
CA LEU A 69 -1.81 -22.54 9.73
C LEU A 69 -3.13 -23.29 9.54
#